data_AF-A0A671RA32-F1
#
_entry.id   AF-A0A671RA32-F1
#
_cell.length_a   1.000
_cell.length_b   1.000
_cell.length_c   1.000
_cell.angle_alpha   90.00
_cell.angle_beta   90.00
_cell.angle_gamma   90.00
#
_symmetry.space_group_name_H-M   'P 1'
#
loop_
_entity.id
_entity.type
_entity.pdbx_description
1 polymer ?
#
loop_
_entity_poly.entity_id
_entity_poly.type
_entity_poly.pdbx_seq_one_letter_code
_entity_poly.pdbx_strand_id
1 'polypeptide(L)'
;MFNKFSKLKMNSHVSALHPVTGSQQLKQQRDKLKQYQKKITLQLEKERHLAKQLLKDGKKERALLLLKKKRYQDQLLDKTDIQIANLERMVQDIEFAQIEIKVIEGLKAGNDCLKQMHEVMSIEEVERILEETQEAIEYQKQIDELLAVFLTAEDEDAVLAELEAITQGQDITLPELPTDPLPAVPTGETGVVSLLSKHSTV
;
A
#
# COMPACT_ATOMS: atom_id res chain seq x y z
N MET A 1 24.11 -23.75 -41.77
CA MET A 1 25.11 -22.88 -41.12
C MET A 1 24.41 -21.99 -40.11
N PHE A 2 24.93 -21.95 -38.87
CA PHE A 2 24.96 -20.83 -37.92
C PHE A 2 23.66 -20.02 -37.67
N ASN A 3 22.96 -20.14 -36.53
CA ASN A 3 23.29 -19.64 -35.17
C ASN A 3 23.65 -18.14 -35.21
N LYS A 4 22.94 -17.19 -34.57
CA LYS A 4 22.87 -16.93 -33.12
C LYS A 4 22.22 -15.54 -32.92
N PHE A 5 21.67 -15.27 -31.73
CA PHE A 5 21.04 -14.02 -31.24
C PHE A 5 19.61 -13.77 -31.75
N SER A 6 18.54 -13.92 -30.97
CA SER A 6 18.33 -13.28 -29.67
C SER A 6 17.28 -14.02 -28.83
N LYS A 7 17.46 -15.33 -28.60
CA LYS A 7 16.85 -15.98 -27.43
C LYS A 7 17.66 -15.59 -26.19
N LEU A 8 17.58 -14.32 -25.76
CA LEU A 8 17.78 -14.01 -24.35
C LEU A 8 16.54 -14.51 -23.62
N LYS A 9 16.60 -15.80 -23.34
CA LYS A 9 15.80 -16.50 -22.35
C LYS A 9 15.94 -15.68 -21.07
N MET A 10 14.93 -14.88 -20.75
CA MET A 10 14.71 -14.36 -19.42
C MET A 10 14.89 -15.53 -18.48
N ASN A 11 15.97 -15.51 -17.70
CA ASN A 11 16.26 -16.54 -16.71
C ASN A 11 15.07 -16.56 -15.74
N SER A 12 14.17 -17.50 -15.98
CA SER A 12 13.05 -17.91 -15.12
C SER A 12 13.57 -18.64 -13.88
N HIS A 13 14.50 -18.02 -13.16
CA HIS A 13 15.06 -18.53 -11.91
C HIS A 13 14.98 -17.55 -10.75
N VAL A 14 14.21 -16.47 -10.92
CA VAL A 14 13.54 -15.82 -9.79
C VAL A 14 12.09 -16.30 -9.83
N SER A 15 11.91 -17.61 -9.64
CA SER A 15 10.60 -18.12 -9.24
C SER A 15 10.29 -17.39 -7.93
N ALA A 16 9.18 -16.65 -7.91
CA ALA A 16 8.74 -15.78 -6.84
C ALA A 16 9.32 -16.22 -5.50
N LEU A 17 10.25 -15.44 -4.96
CA LEU A 17 10.76 -15.66 -3.61
C LEU A 17 9.60 -15.37 -2.67
N HIS A 18 8.75 -16.38 -2.47
CA HIS A 18 7.66 -16.30 -1.52
C HIS A 18 8.32 -15.98 -0.18
N PRO A 19 7.94 -14.89 0.50
CA PRO A 19 8.67 -14.42 1.68
C PRO A 19 8.78 -15.51 2.76
N VAL A 20 7.83 -16.46 2.79
CA VAL A 20 7.88 -17.64 3.66
C VAL A 20 8.99 -18.62 3.28
N THR A 21 9.23 -18.87 1.98
CA THR A 21 10.33 -19.75 1.54
C THR A 21 11.69 -19.10 1.77
N GLY A 22 11.78 -17.77 1.63
CA GLY A 22 12.97 -16.99 2.01
C GLY A 22 13.29 -17.11 3.51
N SER A 23 12.31 -16.90 4.39
CA SER A 23 12.48 -17.05 5.85
C SER A 23 12.90 -18.48 6.24
N GLN A 24 12.30 -19.51 5.63
CA GLN A 24 12.68 -20.90 5.88
C GLN A 24 14.14 -21.20 5.48
N GLN A 25 14.59 -20.71 4.34
CA GLN A 25 15.98 -20.89 3.89
C GLN A 25 16.97 -20.23 4.86
N LEU A 26 16.69 -19.01 5.31
CA LEU A 26 17.54 -18.32 6.29
C LEU A 26 17.59 -19.05 7.64
N LYS A 27 16.45 -19.59 8.11
CA LYS A 27 16.40 -20.43 9.32
C LYS A 27 17.27 -21.68 9.17
N GLN A 28 17.20 -22.37 8.02
CA GLN A 28 18.06 -23.53 7.75
C GLN A 28 19.55 -23.16 7.75
N GLN A 29 19.93 -22.02 7.16
CA GLN A 29 21.32 -21.56 7.15
C GLN A 29 21.81 -21.21 8.55
N ARG A 30 20.99 -20.51 9.34
CA ARG A 30 21.26 -20.21 10.75
C ARG A 30 21.48 -21.50 11.55
N ASP A 31 20.64 -22.50 11.36
CA ASP A 31 20.73 -23.76 12.10
C ASP A 31 22.01 -24.55 11.72
N LYS A 32 22.42 -24.51 10.44
CA LYS A 32 23.71 -25.06 10.00
C LYS A 32 24.89 -24.34 10.66
N LEU A 33 24.86 -23.00 10.76
CA LEU A 33 25.91 -22.23 11.44
C LEU A 33 25.95 -22.56 12.94
N LYS A 34 24.80 -22.69 13.60
CA LYS A 34 24.72 -23.12 15.02
C LYS A 34 25.28 -24.53 15.23
N GLN A 35 25.03 -25.46 14.30
CA GLN A 35 25.63 -26.79 14.35
C GLN A 35 27.15 -26.74 14.16
N TYR A 36 27.65 -25.91 13.25
CA TYR A 36 29.08 -25.70 13.03
C TYR A 36 29.76 -25.10 14.26
N GLN A 37 29.15 -24.09 14.89
CA GLN A 37 29.59 -23.51 16.15
C GLN A 37 29.76 -24.59 17.22
N LYS A 38 28.71 -25.40 17.49
CA LYS A 38 28.76 -26.48 18.48
C LYS A 38 29.90 -27.47 18.23
N LYS A 39 30.15 -27.83 16.97
CA LYS A 39 31.24 -28.73 16.59
C LYS A 39 32.61 -28.12 16.91
N ILE A 40 32.82 -26.84 16.60
CA ILE A 40 34.07 -26.14 16.90
C ILE A 40 34.25 -25.99 18.41
N THR A 41 33.21 -25.63 19.16
CA THR A 41 33.29 -25.49 20.63
C THR A 41 33.74 -26.80 21.29
N LEU A 42 33.17 -27.94 20.87
CA LEU A 42 33.59 -29.25 21.34
C LEU A 42 35.07 -29.56 20.98
N GLN A 43 35.49 -29.17 19.79
CA GLN A 43 36.87 -29.35 19.34
C GLN A 43 37.85 -28.47 20.14
N LEU A 44 37.48 -27.24 20.44
CA LEU A 44 38.25 -26.31 21.27
C LEU A 44 38.45 -26.84 22.70
N GLU A 45 37.44 -27.46 23.29
CA GLU A 45 37.56 -28.11 24.60
C GLU A 45 38.59 -29.25 24.57
N LYS A 46 38.53 -30.11 23.55
CA LYS A 46 39.51 -31.19 23.34
C LYS A 46 40.92 -30.65 23.15
N GLU A 47 41.08 -29.63 22.30
CA GLU A 47 42.38 -28.97 22.07
C GLU A 47 42.92 -28.32 23.36
N ARG A 48 42.05 -27.78 24.22
CA ARG A 48 42.41 -27.24 25.53
C ARG A 48 42.94 -28.33 26.48
N HIS A 49 42.30 -29.49 26.52
CA HIS A 49 42.79 -30.63 27.31
C HIS A 49 44.14 -31.14 26.80
N LEU A 50 44.29 -31.24 25.49
CA LEU A 50 45.52 -31.70 24.84
C LEU A 50 46.68 -30.71 25.05
N ALA A 51 46.40 -29.40 25.00
CA ALA A 51 47.37 -28.36 25.33
C ALA A 51 47.84 -28.45 26.79
N LYS A 52 46.93 -28.72 27.74
CA LYS A 52 47.28 -28.95 29.16
C LYS A 52 48.19 -30.17 29.34
N GLN A 53 47.93 -31.26 28.61
CA GLN A 53 48.79 -32.46 28.65
C GLN A 53 50.18 -32.17 28.08
N LEU A 54 50.27 -31.50 26.93
CA LEU A 54 51.57 -31.17 26.32
C LEU A 54 52.42 -30.22 27.18
N LEU A 55 51.79 -29.35 27.97
CA LEU A 55 52.48 -28.52 28.95
C LEU A 55 53.06 -29.35 30.11
N LYS A 56 52.34 -30.39 30.57
CA LYS A 56 52.85 -31.33 31.59
C LYS A 56 54.02 -32.16 31.06
N ASP A 57 53.97 -32.56 29.78
CA ASP A 57 55.02 -33.31 29.09
C ASP A 57 56.26 -32.45 28.72
N GLY A 58 56.30 -31.16 29.10
CA GLY A 58 57.41 -30.25 28.79
C GLY A 58 57.51 -29.79 27.34
N LYS A 59 56.56 -30.16 26.46
CA LYS A 59 56.55 -29.83 25.02
C LYS A 59 55.96 -28.45 24.74
N LYS A 60 56.63 -27.41 25.22
CA LYS A 60 56.15 -26.01 25.18
C LYS A 60 55.85 -25.50 23.76
N GLU A 61 56.69 -25.80 22.78
CA GLU A 61 56.49 -25.31 21.39
C GLU A 61 55.20 -25.87 20.76
N ARG A 62 54.91 -27.16 20.98
CA ARG A 62 53.68 -27.81 20.49
C ARG A 62 52.44 -27.25 21.18
N ALA A 63 52.53 -27.00 22.49
CA ALA A 63 51.46 -26.36 23.24
C ALA A 63 51.18 -24.93 22.72
N LEU A 64 52.22 -24.15 22.40
CA LEU A 64 52.10 -22.80 21.88
C LEU A 64 51.44 -22.77 20.48
N LEU A 65 51.77 -23.74 19.62
CA LEU A 65 51.12 -23.89 18.31
C LEU A 65 49.63 -24.21 18.44
N LEU A 66 49.25 -25.10 19.36
CA LEU A 66 47.84 -25.40 19.64
C LEU A 66 47.09 -24.18 20.18
N LEU A 67 47.70 -23.40 21.08
CA LEU A 67 47.08 -22.18 21.60
C LEU A 67 46.89 -21.12 20.50
N LYS A 68 47.82 -21.00 19.54
CA LYS A 68 47.64 -20.15 18.36
C LYS A 68 46.46 -20.62 17.49
N LYS A 69 46.36 -21.93 17.25
CA LYS A 69 45.24 -22.53 16.51
C LYS A 69 43.90 -22.28 17.22
N LYS A 70 43.86 -22.47 18.54
CA LYS A 70 42.71 -22.18 19.40
C LYS A 70 42.25 -20.73 19.24
N ARG A 71 43.17 -19.77 19.35
CA ARG A 71 42.85 -18.34 19.23
C ARG A 71 42.27 -17.97 17.86
N TYR A 72 42.76 -18.58 16.78
CA TYR A 72 42.19 -18.37 15.45
C TYR A 72 40.75 -18.93 15.34
N GLN A 73 40.50 -20.11 15.90
CA GLN A 73 39.16 -20.70 15.95
C GLN A 73 38.19 -19.88 16.80
N ASP A 74 38.64 -19.33 17.95
CA ASP A 74 37.85 -18.41 18.78
C ASP A 74 37.43 -17.17 17.95
N GLN A 75 38.35 -16.55 17.21
CA GLN A 75 38.03 -15.42 16.32
C GLN A 75 37.04 -15.78 15.19
N LEU A 76 37.10 -17.02 14.70
CA LEU A 76 36.15 -17.51 13.69
C LEU A 76 34.76 -17.74 14.29
N LEU A 77 34.69 -18.20 15.55
CA LEU A 77 33.44 -18.32 16.28
C LEU A 77 32.79 -16.95 16.49
N ASP A 78 33.55 -15.94 16.94
CA ASP A 78 33.03 -14.58 17.13
C ASP A 78 32.41 -14.02 15.83
N LYS A 79 33.06 -14.24 14.69
CA LYS A 79 32.52 -13.85 13.37
C LYS A 79 31.24 -14.63 13.03
N THR A 80 31.21 -15.92 13.38
CA THR A 80 30.03 -16.78 13.15
C THR A 80 28.86 -16.33 14.01
N ASP A 81 29.09 -15.92 15.25
CA ASP A 81 28.07 -15.37 16.14
C ASP A 81 27.45 -14.09 15.60
N ILE A 82 28.28 -13.18 15.08
CA ILE A 82 27.81 -11.98 14.39
C ILE A 82 26.94 -12.35 13.16
N GLN A 83 27.36 -13.34 12.37
CA GLN A 83 26.59 -13.81 11.22
C GLN A 83 25.25 -14.44 11.63
N ILE A 84 25.22 -15.23 12.70
CA ILE A 84 23.99 -15.81 13.26
C ILE A 84 23.04 -14.70 13.69
N ALA A 85 23.52 -13.70 14.43
CA ALA A 85 22.71 -12.55 14.86
C ALA A 85 22.14 -11.77 13.67
N ASN A 86 22.93 -11.56 12.62
CA ASN A 86 22.48 -10.91 11.40
C ASN A 86 21.41 -11.72 10.66
N LEU A 87 21.54 -13.05 10.60
CA LEU A 87 20.52 -13.93 10.03
C LEU A 87 19.22 -13.91 10.85
N GLU A 88 19.32 -13.86 12.18
CA GLU A 88 18.16 -13.76 13.06
C GLU A 88 17.41 -12.44 12.85
N ARG A 89 18.13 -11.31 12.72
CA ARG A 89 17.53 -10.02 12.36
C ARG A 89 16.82 -10.09 10.99
N MET A 90 17.49 -10.62 9.97
CA MET A 90 16.92 -10.73 8.63
C MET A 90 15.65 -11.61 8.60
N VAL A 91 15.61 -12.66 9.41
CA VAL A 91 14.40 -13.48 9.57
C VAL A 91 13.26 -12.67 10.17
N GLN A 92 13.52 -11.86 11.22
CA GLN A 92 12.52 -10.99 11.82
C GLN A 92 12.01 -9.94 10.84
N ASP A 93 12.91 -9.31 10.09
CA ASP A 93 12.56 -8.30 9.08
C ASP A 93 11.62 -8.89 8.01
N ILE A 94 11.89 -10.11 7.56
CA ILE A 94 11.03 -10.81 6.58
C ILE A 94 9.68 -11.20 7.20
N GLU A 95 9.66 -11.66 8.45
CA GLU A 95 8.41 -11.98 9.15
C GLU A 95 7.55 -10.73 9.33
N PHE A 96 8.16 -9.59 9.62
CA PHE A 96 7.47 -8.31 9.69
C PHE A 96 6.92 -7.88 8.32
N ALA A 97 7.73 -7.95 7.26
CA ALA A 97 7.28 -7.66 5.90
C ALA A 97 6.11 -8.56 5.44
N GLN A 98 6.06 -9.82 5.89
CA GLN A 98 4.90 -10.70 5.65
C GLN A 98 3.62 -10.19 6.32
N ILE A 99 3.74 -9.62 7.52
CA ILE A 99 2.60 -9.01 8.22
C ILE A 99 2.15 -7.75 7.47
N GLU A 100 3.09 -6.91 7.05
CA GLU A 100 2.78 -5.70 6.25
C GLU A 100 2.03 -6.04 4.96
N ILE A 101 2.46 -7.09 4.24
CA ILE A 101 1.75 -7.57 3.04
C ILE A 101 0.31 -7.97 3.39
N LYS A 102 0.10 -8.72 4.48
CA LYS A 102 -1.25 -9.12 4.92
C LYS A 102 -2.13 -7.91 5.28
N VAL A 103 -1.56 -6.88 5.89
CA VAL A 103 -2.28 -5.64 6.19
C VAL A 103 -2.71 -4.95 4.88
N ILE A 104 -1.81 -4.85 3.90
CA ILE A 104 -2.12 -4.26 2.59
C ILE A 104 -3.21 -5.08 1.87
N GLU A 105 -3.13 -6.41 1.92
CA GLU A 105 -4.17 -7.30 1.37
C GLU A 105 -5.52 -7.09 2.04
N GLY A 106 -5.55 -6.95 3.37
CA GLY A 106 -6.75 -6.63 4.13
C GLY A 106 -7.34 -5.26 3.78
N LEU A 107 -6.49 -4.24 3.63
CA LEU A 107 -6.92 -2.91 3.17
C LEU A 107 -7.48 -2.95 1.75
N LYS A 108 -6.87 -3.74 0.86
CA LYS A 108 -7.36 -3.93 -0.51
C LYS A 108 -8.74 -4.60 -0.52
N ALA A 109 -8.91 -5.68 0.25
CA ALA A 109 -10.22 -6.33 0.39
C ALA A 109 -11.28 -5.40 0.98
N GLY A 110 -10.90 -4.58 1.97
CA GLY A 110 -11.77 -3.54 2.52
C GLY A 110 -12.14 -2.47 1.48
N ASN A 111 -11.19 -2.02 0.67
CA ASN A 111 -11.44 -1.07 -0.42
C ASN A 111 -12.36 -1.66 -1.50
N ASP A 112 -12.17 -2.93 -1.85
CA ASP A 112 -13.02 -3.63 -2.82
C ASP A 112 -14.45 -3.81 -2.29
N CYS A 113 -14.61 -4.12 -1.00
CA CYS A 113 -15.93 -4.14 -0.33
C CYS A 113 -16.59 -2.75 -0.33
N LEU A 114 -15.85 -1.69 0.00
CA LEU A 114 -16.37 -0.32 -0.06
C LEU A 114 -16.80 0.06 -1.47
N LYS A 115 -16.07 -0.34 -2.51
CA LYS A 115 -16.47 -0.10 -3.90
C LYS A 115 -17.78 -0.78 -4.25
N GLN A 116 -17.95 -2.05 -3.87
CA GLN A 116 -19.20 -2.78 -4.10
C GLN A 116 -20.37 -2.13 -3.37
N MET A 117 -20.16 -1.70 -2.11
CA MET A 117 -21.20 -1.02 -1.34
C MET A 117 -21.55 0.35 -1.93
N HIS A 118 -20.56 1.10 -2.43
CA HIS A 118 -20.79 2.35 -3.15
C HIS A 118 -21.57 2.13 -4.46
N GLU A 119 -21.27 1.08 -5.21
CA GLU A 119 -21.96 0.73 -6.45
C GLU A 119 -23.45 0.45 -6.18
N VAL A 120 -23.76 -0.42 -5.20
CA VAL A 120 -25.14 -0.75 -4.80
C VAL A 120 -25.88 0.49 -4.29
N MET A 121 -25.28 1.25 -3.37
CA MET A 121 -25.92 2.44 -2.80
C MET A 121 -26.18 3.54 -3.84
N SER A 122 -25.27 3.72 -4.81
CA SER A 122 -25.45 4.73 -5.86
C SER A 122 -26.58 4.38 -6.83
N ILE A 123 -26.80 3.10 -7.11
CA ILE A 123 -27.87 2.65 -8.00
C ILE A 123 -29.22 2.79 -7.31
N GLU A 124 -29.35 2.30 -6.08
CA GLU A 124 -30.60 2.37 -5.30
C GLU A 124 -31.03 3.83 -5.03
N GLU A 125 -30.10 4.73 -4.71
CA GLU A 125 -30.42 6.15 -4.49
C GLU A 125 -30.85 6.84 -5.79
N VAL A 126 -30.22 6.52 -6.92
CA VAL A 126 -30.61 7.09 -8.23
C VAL A 126 -31.98 6.57 -8.67
N GLU A 127 -32.28 5.29 -8.48
CA GLU A 127 -33.60 4.71 -8.77
C GLU A 127 -34.68 5.35 -7.89
N ARG A 128 -34.44 5.51 -6.59
CA ARG A 128 -35.39 6.18 -5.67
C ARG A 128 -35.68 7.62 -6.08
N ILE A 129 -34.66 8.39 -6.44
CA ILE A 129 -34.84 9.80 -6.87
C ILE A 129 -35.65 9.88 -8.17
N LEU A 130 -35.43 8.96 -9.12
CA LEU A 130 -36.20 8.92 -10.37
C LEU A 130 -37.66 8.55 -10.13
N GLU A 131 -37.94 7.58 -9.25
CA GLU A 131 -39.30 7.23 -8.85
C GLU A 131 -40.00 8.41 -8.17
N GLU A 132 -39.37 9.03 -7.15
CA GLU A 132 -39.91 10.20 -6.45
C GLU A 132 -40.17 11.38 -7.41
N THR A 133 -39.29 11.61 -8.37
CA THR A 133 -39.45 12.69 -9.37
C THR A 133 -40.58 12.38 -10.35
N GLN A 134 -40.68 11.13 -10.82
CA GLN A 134 -41.73 10.70 -11.73
C GLN A 134 -43.11 10.77 -11.07
N GLU A 135 -43.23 10.32 -9.81
CA GLU A 135 -44.45 10.47 -9.01
C GLU A 135 -44.85 11.93 -8.82
N ALA A 136 -43.89 12.83 -8.54
CA ALA A 136 -44.16 14.26 -8.42
C ALA A 136 -44.65 14.88 -9.74
N ILE A 137 -44.07 14.49 -10.88
CA ILE A 137 -44.52 14.92 -12.22
C ILE A 137 -45.93 14.42 -12.51
N GLU A 138 -46.24 13.16 -12.17
CA GLU A 138 -47.57 12.59 -12.36
C GLU A 138 -48.61 13.26 -11.47
N TYR A 139 -48.26 13.56 -10.21
CA TYR A 139 -49.12 14.32 -9.31
C TYR A 139 -49.38 15.74 -9.84
N GLN A 140 -48.35 16.42 -10.36
CA GLN A 140 -48.52 17.73 -11.00
C GLN A 140 -49.42 17.64 -12.23
N LYS A 141 -49.25 16.64 -13.09
CA LYS A 141 -50.13 16.41 -14.24
C LYS A 141 -51.58 16.14 -13.82
N GLN A 142 -51.79 15.38 -12.75
CA GLN A 142 -53.14 15.17 -12.21
C GLN A 142 -53.75 16.47 -11.70
N ILE A 143 -52.97 17.34 -11.05
CA ILE A 143 -53.42 18.69 -10.69
C ILE A 143 -53.77 19.48 -11.96
N ASP A 144 -52.90 19.48 -12.96
CA ASP A 144 -53.10 20.22 -14.21
C ASP A 144 -54.35 19.72 -14.96
N GLU A 145 -54.58 18.40 -15.01
CA GLU A 145 -55.77 17.78 -15.61
C GLU A 145 -57.04 18.13 -14.82
N LEU A 146 -56.99 18.09 -13.48
CA LEU A 146 -58.13 18.49 -12.65
C LEU A 146 -58.45 19.98 -12.80
N LEU A 147 -57.44 20.84 -12.89
CA LEU A 147 -57.61 22.28 -13.15
C LEU A 147 -58.19 22.52 -14.55
N ALA A 148 -57.69 21.84 -15.57
CA ALA A 148 -58.19 21.95 -16.95
C ALA A 148 -59.63 21.45 -17.11
N VAL A 149 -60.09 20.50 -16.30
CA VAL A 149 -61.49 20.05 -16.29
C VAL A 149 -62.42 21.05 -15.58
N PHE A 150 -61.90 21.82 -14.62
CA PHE A 150 -62.71 22.73 -13.80
C PHE A 150 -62.79 24.15 -14.35
N LEU A 151 -61.77 24.60 -15.09
CA LEU A 151 -61.73 25.95 -15.67
C LEU A 151 -62.50 25.97 -17.00
N THR A 152 -63.39 26.95 -17.15
CA THR A 152 -64.08 27.21 -18.42
C THR A 152 -63.28 28.20 -19.27
N ALA A 153 -63.54 28.26 -20.57
CA ALA A 153 -62.85 29.21 -21.47
C ALA A 153 -62.99 30.68 -21.04
N GLU A 154 -64.09 31.04 -20.37
CA GLU A 154 -64.29 32.38 -19.81
C GLU A 154 -63.42 32.64 -18.56
N ASP A 155 -63.16 31.59 -17.76
CA ASP A 155 -62.26 31.68 -16.59
C ASP A 155 -60.79 31.77 -17.03
N GLU A 156 -60.40 31.08 -18.10
CA GLU A 156 -59.05 31.17 -18.69
C GLU A 156 -58.76 32.58 -19.22
N ASP A 157 -59.72 33.20 -19.92
CA ASP A 157 -59.60 34.58 -20.42
C ASP A 157 -59.50 35.61 -19.27
N ALA A 158 -60.25 35.40 -18.18
CA ALA A 158 -60.18 36.26 -16.99
C ALA A 158 -58.82 36.15 -16.28
N VAL A 159 -58.28 34.94 -16.14
CA VAL A 159 -56.95 34.69 -15.55
C VAL A 159 -55.84 35.27 -16.43
N LEU A 160 -55.94 35.15 -17.75
CA LEU A 160 -54.99 35.78 -18.69
C LEU A 160 -54.98 37.30 -18.56
N ALA A 161 -56.16 37.92 -18.44
CA ALA A 161 -56.27 39.36 -18.23
C ALA A 161 -55.66 39.81 -16.87
N GLU A 162 -55.86 39.04 -15.80
CA GLU A 162 -55.21 39.30 -14.51
C GLU A 162 -53.69 39.11 -14.57
N LEU A 163 -53.20 38.08 -15.26
CA LEU A 163 -51.77 37.83 -15.45
C LEU A 163 -51.11 38.96 -16.25
N GLU A 164 -51.76 39.44 -17.31
CA GLU A 164 -51.32 40.60 -18.07
C GLU A 164 -51.31 41.87 -17.20
N ALA A 165 -52.31 42.08 -16.35
CA ALA A 165 -52.35 43.22 -15.43
C ALA A 165 -51.22 43.18 -14.38
N ILE A 166 -50.90 42.00 -13.84
CA ILE A 166 -49.76 41.81 -12.90
C ILE A 166 -48.43 42.06 -13.62
N THR A 167 -48.28 41.57 -14.84
CA THR A 167 -47.04 41.70 -15.63
C THR A 167 -46.84 43.13 -16.14
N GLN A 168 -47.91 43.85 -16.47
CA GLN A 168 -47.85 45.27 -16.89
C GLN A 168 -47.66 46.23 -15.70
N GLY A 169 -48.06 45.83 -14.48
CA GLY A 169 -47.83 46.59 -13.24
C GLY A 169 -46.43 46.42 -12.64
N GLN A 170 -45.70 45.38 -13.05
CA GLN A 170 -44.28 45.22 -12.77
C GLN A 170 -43.47 45.68 -13.98
N ASP A 171 -42.98 46.93 -13.95
CA ASP A 171 -41.70 47.23 -14.58
C ASP A 171 -40.67 46.30 -13.92
N ILE A 172 -40.44 45.13 -14.54
CA ILE A 172 -39.36 44.23 -14.17
C ILE A 172 -38.08 44.96 -14.57
N THR A 173 -37.62 45.85 -13.71
CA THR A 173 -36.21 46.19 -13.64
C THR A 173 -35.54 44.90 -13.19
N LEU A 174 -35.08 44.10 -14.15
CA LEU A 174 -34.16 43.02 -13.85
C LEU A 174 -33.03 43.64 -13.02
N PRO A 175 -32.78 43.18 -11.78
CA PRO A 175 -31.62 43.63 -11.05
C PRO A 175 -30.41 43.31 -11.93
N GLU A 176 -29.55 44.29 -12.20
CA GLU A 176 -28.26 43.99 -12.84
C GLU A 176 -27.63 42.83 -12.07
N LEU A 177 -27.33 41.73 -12.78
CA LEU A 177 -26.60 40.61 -12.20
C LEU A 177 -25.36 41.18 -11.51
N PRO A 178 -25.07 40.83 -10.25
CA PRO A 178 -23.81 41.20 -9.63
C PRO A 178 -22.66 40.68 -10.50
N THR A 179 -21.88 41.58 -11.08
CA THR A 179 -20.67 41.27 -11.86
C THR A 179 -19.49 40.93 -10.94
N ASP A 180 -19.76 40.37 -9.76
CA ASP A 180 -18.70 39.96 -8.86
C ASP A 180 -18.02 38.71 -9.43
N PRO A 181 -16.69 38.74 -9.64
CA PRO A 181 -15.97 37.59 -10.14
C PRO A 181 -16.13 36.44 -9.16
N LEU A 182 -16.67 35.32 -9.65
CA LEU A 182 -16.80 34.08 -8.90
C LEU A 182 -15.48 33.72 -8.21
N PRO A 183 -15.50 33.28 -6.94
CA PRO A 183 -14.29 32.86 -6.25
C PRO A 183 -13.64 31.71 -7.03
N ALA A 184 -12.37 31.89 -7.40
CA ALA A 184 -11.61 30.89 -8.12
C ALA A 184 -11.56 29.58 -7.31
N VAL A 185 -12.04 28.50 -7.93
CA VAL A 185 -11.87 27.13 -7.43
C VAL A 185 -10.37 26.90 -7.18
N PRO A 186 -9.93 26.43 -6.00
CA PRO A 186 -8.52 26.17 -5.75
C PRO A 186 -8.07 25.06 -6.70
N THR A 187 -7.28 25.43 -7.71
CA THR A 187 -6.60 24.50 -8.60
C THR A 187 -5.59 23.72 -7.75
N GLY A 188 -5.87 22.43 -7.58
CA GLY A 188 -5.02 21.50 -6.85
C GLY A 188 -3.58 21.58 -7.33
N GLU A 189 -2.70 22.01 -6.43
CA GLU A 189 -1.27 21.99 -6.58
C GLU A 189 -0.81 20.53 -6.64
N THR A 190 -0.74 19.96 -7.84
CA THR A 190 0.07 18.76 -8.07
C THR A 190 1.53 19.18 -7.91
N GLY A 191 2.04 19.04 -6.69
CA GLY A 191 3.46 19.13 -6.35
C GLY A 191 4.23 18.03 -7.05
N VAL A 192 4.54 18.22 -8.34
CA VAL A 192 5.64 17.53 -9.00
C VAL A 192 6.93 18.08 -8.38
N VAL A 193 7.47 17.29 -7.45
CA VAL A 193 8.81 17.48 -6.89
C VAL A 193 9.82 17.30 -8.03
N SER A 194 10.17 18.40 -8.70
CA SER A 194 11.30 18.45 -9.61
C SER A 194 12.57 18.75 -8.81
N LEU A 195 13.27 17.67 -8.50
CA LEU A 195 14.71 17.69 -8.23
C LEU A 195 15.41 18.47 -9.34
N LEU A 196 16.22 19.48 -9.00
CA LEU A 196 17.64 19.56 -9.34
C LEU A 196 18.22 20.98 -9.19
N SER A 197 19.29 21.03 -8.40
CA SER A 197 20.49 21.86 -8.60
C SER A 197 20.40 23.35 -8.26
N LYS A 198 21.10 23.74 -7.18
CA LYS A 198 22.37 24.51 -7.29
C LYS A 198 23.01 24.78 -5.90
N HIS A 199 24.30 24.47 -5.83
CA HIS A 199 25.36 25.08 -5.00
C HIS A 199 25.28 24.80 -3.47
N SER A 200 26.10 23.91 -2.90
CA SER A 200 27.54 24.07 -2.64
C SER A 200 27.91 25.49 -2.24
N THR A 201 28.05 25.73 -0.93
CA THR A 201 29.01 26.62 -0.23
C THR A 201 28.41 27.01 1.12
N VAL A 202 28.86 26.36 2.21
CA VAL A 202 29.77 26.86 3.28
C VAL A 202 29.87 25.74 4.32
#